data_AF-A0A6A4WAL1-F1
#
_entry.id   AF-A0A6A4WAL1-F1
#
_cell.length_a   1.000
_cell.length_b   1.000
_cell.length_c   1.000
_cell.angle_alpha   90.00
_cell.angle_beta   90.00
_cell.angle_gamma   90.00
#
_symmetry.space_group_name_H-M   'P 1'
#
loop_
_entity.id
_entity.type
_entity.pdbx_description
1 polymer ?
#
loop_
_entity_poly.entity_id
_entity_poly.type
_entity_poly.pdbx_seq_one_letter_code
_entity_poly.pdbx_strand_id
1 'polypeptide(L)'
;MGYETARFTSANIDKDLMCPICMCVLEKPVETPCEHSFCEACILQWLQTRRRCPLDNTVVGTNQLCEPSRLLTNQLGRLEIACDFRAEGCTERVPLEYLAAHRLKCPHNPRPGQQPRTADARAAVQPRQGRPAYHDQYEDDDIPSGLEAGLAVGAVAMVGAAIGAVVGGIIDYKRGRNRTHD
;
A
#
# COMPACT_ATOMS: atom_id res chain seq x y z
N MET A 1 19.19 9.52 3.02
CA MET A 1 17.86 10.16 3.05
C MET A 1 17.54 10.54 1.63
N GLY A 2 16.65 9.79 0.98
CA GLY A 2 16.22 10.03 -0.40
C GLY A 2 17.32 9.75 -1.43
N TYR A 3 16.91 9.51 -2.67
CA TYR A 3 17.83 9.42 -3.82
C TYR A 3 17.89 10.76 -4.56
N GLU A 4 19.09 11.27 -4.78
CA GLU A 4 19.30 12.49 -5.56
C GLU A 4 18.78 12.33 -7.00
N THR A 5 18.01 13.30 -7.47
CA THR A 5 17.39 13.29 -8.80
C THR A 5 18.41 13.21 -9.93
N ALA A 6 19.60 13.80 -9.74
CA ALA A 6 20.70 13.78 -10.71
C ALA A 6 21.22 12.36 -11.05
N ARG A 7 20.88 11.35 -10.25
CA ARG A 7 21.29 9.96 -10.51
C ARG A 7 20.39 9.24 -11.50
N PHE A 8 19.20 9.76 -11.76
CA PHE A 8 18.20 9.10 -12.59
C PHE A 8 18.32 9.49 -14.06
N THR A 9 17.75 8.68 -14.96
CA THR A 9 17.84 8.92 -16.42
C THR A 9 16.94 10.07 -16.81
N SER A 10 15.75 10.04 -16.23
CA SER A 10 14.69 10.95 -16.59
C SER A 10 15.01 12.31 -16.02
N ALA A 11 15.08 13.32 -16.90
CA ALA A 11 15.18 14.71 -16.50
C ALA A 11 13.90 15.19 -15.77
N ASN A 12 12.78 14.48 -15.95
CA ASN A 12 11.52 14.78 -15.30
C ASN A 12 11.06 13.55 -14.51
N ILE A 13 11.30 13.58 -13.20
CA ILE A 13 10.71 12.61 -12.29
C ILE A 13 9.39 13.18 -11.78
N ASP A 14 8.38 12.33 -11.76
CA ASP A 14 7.07 12.69 -11.23
C ASP A 14 7.19 13.16 -9.77
N LYS A 15 6.48 14.24 -9.45
CA LYS A 15 6.52 14.87 -8.13
C LYS A 15 5.94 13.97 -7.05
N ASP A 16 5.03 13.08 -7.43
CA ASP A 16 4.42 12.10 -6.52
C ASP A 16 5.43 11.05 -6.04
N LEU A 17 6.58 10.93 -6.72
CA LEU A 17 7.68 10.04 -6.36
C LEU A 17 8.75 10.73 -5.50
N MET A 18 8.55 12.01 -5.17
CA MET A 18 9.48 12.81 -4.38
C MET A 18 9.01 12.97 -2.94
N CYS A 19 9.95 12.91 -2.00
CA CYS A 19 9.68 13.17 -0.60
C CYS A 19 9.52 14.69 -0.36
N PRO A 20 8.40 15.16 0.21
CA PRO A 20 8.18 16.57 0.49
C PRO A 20 9.11 17.18 1.56
N ILE A 21 9.80 16.32 2.34
CA ILE A 21 10.70 16.77 3.43
C ILE A 21 12.12 17.00 2.89
N CYS A 22 12.69 16.02 2.19
CA CYS A 22 14.06 16.12 1.67
C CYS A 22 14.14 16.56 0.21
N MET A 23 13.01 16.66 -0.49
CA MET A 23 12.91 17.06 -1.91
C MET A 23 13.71 16.15 -2.88
N CYS A 24 14.00 14.93 -2.45
CA CYS A 24 14.65 13.87 -3.23
C CYS A 24 13.65 12.77 -3.57
N VAL A 25 14.00 11.87 -4.49
CA VAL A 25 13.19 10.69 -4.79
C VAL A 25 13.09 9.80 -3.55
N LEU A 26 11.91 9.22 -3.32
CA LEU A 26 11.60 8.45 -2.12
C LEU A 26 12.58 7.26 -1.92
N GLU A 27 13.20 7.21 -0.75
CA GLU A 27 14.03 6.09 -0.27
C GLU A 27 13.30 5.40 0.87
N LYS A 28 13.03 4.09 0.73
CA LYS A 28 12.16 3.33 1.64
C LYS A 28 10.87 4.11 1.96
N PRO A 29 10.01 4.33 0.94
CA PRO A 29 8.77 5.07 1.12
C PRO A 29 7.89 4.44 2.19
N VAL A 30 7.25 5.29 2.99
CA VAL A 30 6.17 4.93 3.91
C VAL A 30 5.02 5.91 3.71
N GLU A 31 3.80 5.41 3.90
CA GLU A 31 2.59 6.21 3.80
C GLU A 31 2.03 6.50 5.20
N THR A 32 1.49 7.71 5.34
CA THR A 32 0.72 8.09 6.52
C THR A 32 -0.75 7.68 6.34
N PRO A 33 -1.56 7.61 7.41
CA PRO A 33 -3.00 7.33 7.30
C PRO A 33 -3.78 8.34 6.46
N CYS A 34 -3.22 9.53 6.23
CA CYS A 34 -3.77 10.54 5.33
C CYS A 34 -3.22 10.45 3.90
N GLU A 35 -2.70 9.28 3.50
CA GLU A 35 -2.27 8.95 2.13
C GLU A 35 -1.10 9.78 1.58
N HIS A 36 -0.35 10.47 2.46
CA HIS A 36 0.86 11.17 2.08
C HIS A 36 2.11 10.29 2.24
N SER A 37 2.99 10.33 1.24
CA SER A 37 4.22 9.52 1.15
C SER A 37 5.48 10.29 1.52
N PHE A 38 6.36 9.65 2.30
CA PHE A 38 7.64 10.20 2.73
C PHE A 38 8.73 9.12 2.76
N CYS A 39 10.01 9.51 2.77
CA CYS A 39 11.07 8.56 3.15
C CYS A 39 10.89 8.18 4.62
N GLU A 40 11.03 6.89 4.95
CA GLU A 40 10.94 6.36 6.32
C GLU A 40 11.74 7.20 7.32
N ALA A 41 13.03 7.41 7.04
CA ALA A 41 13.91 8.19 7.91
C ALA A 41 13.46 9.65 8.07
N CYS A 42 12.91 10.27 7.02
CA CYS A 42 12.48 11.67 7.04
C CYS A 42 11.25 11.86 7.93
N ILE A 43 10.22 11.01 7.76
CA ILE A 43 8.99 11.15 8.55
C ILE A 43 9.20 10.73 10.00
N LEU A 44 10.01 9.70 10.26
CA LEU A 44 10.35 9.31 11.63
C LEU A 44 11.04 10.44 12.39
N GLN A 45 12.01 11.12 11.75
CA GLN A 45 12.67 12.27 12.35
C GLN A 45 11.70 13.43 12.59
N TRP A 46 10.80 13.70 11.66
CA TRP A 46 9.78 14.75 11.81
C TRP A 46 8.84 14.48 12.99
N LEU A 47 8.33 13.23 13.09
CA LEU A 47 7.38 12.83 14.11
C LEU A 47 7.95 12.82 15.53
N GLN A 48 9.28 12.77 15.70
CA GLN A 48 9.93 13.00 16.99
C GLN A 48 9.71 14.42 17.51
N THR A 49 9.61 15.40 16.60
CA THR A 49 9.40 16.82 16.96
C THR A 49 7.92 17.19 16.95
N ARG A 50 7.17 16.73 15.94
CA ARG A 50 5.76 17.08 15.74
C ARG A 50 4.96 15.85 15.32
N ARG A 51 4.00 15.42 16.14
CA ARG A 51 3.11 14.27 15.86
C ARG A 51 1.99 14.61 14.86
N ARG A 52 2.35 15.25 13.75
CA ARG A 52 1.44 15.68 12.70
C ARG A 52 2.09 15.54 11.33
N CYS A 53 1.30 15.19 10.32
CA CYS A 53 1.76 15.14 8.94
C CYS A 53 2.23 16.53 8.48
N PRO A 54 3.38 16.64 7.78
CA PRO A 54 3.90 17.90 7.27
C PRO A 54 3.00 18.61 6.23
N LEU A 55 2.13 17.87 5.52
CA LEU A 55 1.38 18.40 4.37
C LEU A 55 -0.01 18.91 4.75
N ASP A 56 -0.75 18.17 5.56
CA ASP A 56 -2.15 18.45 5.90
C ASP A 56 -2.38 18.67 7.40
N ASN A 57 -1.32 18.58 8.22
CA ASN A 57 -1.36 18.75 9.67
C ASN A 57 -2.23 17.72 10.43
N THR A 58 -2.63 16.63 9.75
CA THR A 58 -3.35 15.50 10.35
C THR A 58 -2.50 14.87 11.46
N VAL A 59 -3.11 14.48 12.57
CA VAL A 59 -2.39 13.84 13.68
C VAL A 59 -1.92 12.46 13.24
N VAL A 60 -0.61 12.23 13.28
CA VAL A 60 0.01 10.96 12.86
C VAL A 60 1.03 10.54 13.90
N GLY A 61 0.97 9.27 14.32
CA GLY A 61 1.96 8.64 15.18
C GLY A 61 2.96 7.79 14.38
N THR A 62 4.14 7.53 14.95
CA THR A 62 5.17 6.68 14.31
C THR A 62 4.72 5.24 14.12
N ASN A 63 3.78 4.76 14.94
CA ASN A 63 3.19 3.42 14.84
C ASN A 63 2.03 3.31 13.83
N GLN A 64 1.65 4.42 13.19
CA GLN A 64 0.56 4.48 12.21
C GLN A 64 1.09 4.62 10.78
N LEU A 65 2.40 4.52 10.59
CA LEU A 65 3.01 4.51 9.28
C LEU A 65 2.75 3.15 8.62
N CYS A 66 2.25 3.19 7.39
CA CYS A 66 1.88 2.04 6.61
C CYS A 66 2.91 1.78 5.51
N GLU A 67 2.95 0.54 5.03
CA GLU A 67 3.63 0.24 3.78
C GLU A 67 2.97 1.02 2.64
N PRO A 68 3.77 1.53 1.70
CA PRO A 68 3.26 2.27 0.56
C PRO A 68 2.45 1.39 -0.37
N SER A 69 1.52 2.02 -1.10
CA SER A 69 0.72 1.34 -2.12
C SER A 69 1.61 0.63 -3.16
N ARG A 70 1.13 -0.52 -3.66
CA ARG A 70 1.84 -1.29 -4.69
C ARG A 70 2.09 -0.47 -5.96
N LEU A 71 1.16 0.41 -6.30
CA LEU A 71 1.31 1.31 -7.45
C LEU A 71 2.53 2.22 -7.28
N LEU A 72 2.65 2.88 -6.13
CA LEU A 72 3.78 3.77 -5.83
C LEU A 72 5.10 3.00 -5.88
N THR A 73 5.17 1.83 -5.24
CA THR A 73 6.40 1.02 -5.26
C THR A 73 6.78 0.55 -6.66
N ASN A 74 5.80 0.20 -7.49
CA ASN A 74 6.03 -0.22 -8.87
C ASN A 74 6.46 0.95 -9.77
N GLN A 75 5.93 2.15 -9.54
CA GLN A 75 6.36 3.36 -10.25
C GLN A 75 7.79 3.73 -9.87
N LEU A 76 8.11 3.75 -8.57
CA LEU A 76 9.46 3.99 -8.07
C LEU A 76 10.47 2.94 -8.57
N GLY A 77 10.12 1.65 -8.50
CA GLY A 77 11.02 0.55 -8.86
C GLY A 77 11.46 0.57 -10.32
N ARG A 78 10.60 1.05 -11.22
CA ARG A 78 10.88 1.18 -12.67
C ARG A 78 11.78 2.36 -13.02
N LEU A 79 12.01 3.30 -12.11
CA LEU A 79 12.93 4.40 -12.36
C LEU A 79 14.34 3.86 -12.56
N GLU A 80 14.98 4.25 -13.65
CA GLU A 80 16.37 3.90 -13.92
C GLU A 80 17.33 4.86 -13.21
N ILE A 81 18.24 4.29 -12.41
CA ILE A 81 19.18 5.01 -11.58
C ILE A 81 20.62 4.54 -11.84
N ALA A 82 21.56 5.48 -11.85
CA ALA A 82 22.99 5.20 -11.92
C ALA A 82 23.50 4.56 -10.63
N CYS A 83 24.43 3.62 -10.75
CA CYS A 83 25.08 2.96 -9.62
C CYS A 83 25.70 3.94 -8.62
N ASP A 84 25.71 3.57 -7.33
CA ASP A 84 26.40 4.31 -6.25
C ASP A 84 27.90 4.48 -6.55
N PHE A 85 28.51 3.53 -7.25
CA PHE A 85 29.95 3.47 -7.53
C PHE A 85 30.33 4.08 -8.89
N ARG A 86 29.54 5.04 -9.39
CA ARG A 86 29.87 5.75 -10.65
C ARG A 86 31.21 6.48 -10.58
N ALA A 87 31.56 7.02 -9.41
CA ALA A 87 32.86 7.66 -9.18
C ALA A 87 34.04 6.66 -9.31
N GLU A 88 33.80 5.39 -8.97
CA GLU A 88 34.77 4.29 -9.07
C GLU A 88 34.81 3.65 -10.47
N GLY A 89 34.04 4.18 -11.42
CA GLY A 89 34.02 3.76 -12.82
C GLY A 89 32.80 2.94 -13.25
N CYS A 90 31.82 2.69 -12.38
CA CYS A 90 30.62 1.97 -12.78
C CYS A 90 29.70 2.85 -13.66
N THR A 91 29.48 2.45 -14.91
CA THR A 91 28.60 3.14 -15.85
C THR A 91 27.19 2.55 -15.91
N GLU A 92 26.94 1.48 -15.16
CA GLU A 92 25.67 0.76 -15.18
C GLU A 92 24.53 1.62 -14.62
N ARG A 93 23.38 1.47 -15.27
CA ARG A 93 22.13 2.13 -14.90
C ARG A 93 21.07 1.05 -14.86
N VAL A 94 20.47 0.88 -13.70
CA VAL A 94 19.57 -0.24 -13.42
C VAL A 94 18.25 0.30 -12.88
N PRO A 95 17.14 -0.44 -13.03
CA PRO A 95 15.91 -0.11 -12.32
C PRO A 95 16.17 -0.02 -10.81
N LEU A 96 15.54 0.94 -10.14
CA LEU A 96 15.75 1.22 -8.73
C LEU A 96 15.51 -0.03 -7.86
N GLU A 97 14.56 -0.87 -8.24
CA GLU A 97 14.28 -2.16 -7.57
C GLU A 97 15.50 -3.10 -7.54
N TYR A 98 16.38 -3.04 -8.55
CA TYR A 98 17.57 -3.88 -8.67
C TYR A 98 18.85 -3.21 -8.17
N LEU A 99 18.82 -1.93 -7.82
CA LEU A 99 20.01 -1.18 -7.40
C LEU A 99 20.73 -1.84 -6.23
N ALA A 100 19.99 -2.31 -5.21
CA ALA A 100 20.57 -2.95 -4.04
C ALA A 100 21.29 -4.26 -4.40
N ALA A 101 20.71 -5.06 -5.31
CA ALA A 101 21.31 -6.30 -5.79
C ALA A 101 22.55 -6.03 -6.66
N HIS A 102 22.46 -5.03 -7.56
CA HIS A 102 23.59 -4.57 -8.36
C HIS A 102 24.75 -4.14 -7.46
N ARG A 103 24.50 -3.33 -6.41
CA ARG A 103 25.54 -2.84 -5.50
C ARG A 103 26.37 -3.95 -4.87
N LEU A 104 25.73 -5.06 -4.48
CA LEU A 104 26.44 -6.21 -3.88
C LEU A 104 27.35 -6.95 -4.86
N LYS A 105 27.01 -6.92 -6.16
CA LYS A 105 27.72 -7.63 -7.23
C LYS A 105 28.53 -6.71 -8.15
N CYS A 106 28.52 -5.39 -7.88
CA CYS A 106 29.15 -4.41 -8.74
C CYS A 106 30.68 -4.61 -8.72
N PRO A 107 31.34 -4.74 -9.89
CA PRO A 107 32.80 -4.89 -9.97
C PRO A 107 33.57 -3.71 -9.36
N HIS A 108 32.95 -2.53 -9.34
CA HIS A 108 33.52 -1.29 -8.82
C HIS A 108 33.16 -1.03 -7.35
N ASN A 109 32.55 -2.00 -6.66
CA ASN A 109 32.29 -1.88 -5.23
C ASN A 109 33.61 -1.94 -4.45
N PRO A 110 34.07 -0.85 -3.79
CA PRO A 110 35.35 -0.83 -3.09
C PRO A 110 35.37 -1.71 -1.84
N ARG A 111 34.20 -2.22 -1.40
CA ARG A 111 34.09 -3.18 -0.28
C ARG A 111 33.11 -4.31 -0.63
N PRO A 112 33.52 -5.29 -1.44
CA PRO A 112 32.71 -6.46 -1.73
C PRO A 112 32.35 -7.17 -0.42
N GLY A 113 31.05 -7.33 -0.14
CA GLY A 113 30.57 -8.07 1.03
C GLY A 113 30.34 -7.28 2.32
N GLN A 114 30.60 -5.97 2.38
CA GLN A 114 30.14 -5.15 3.50
C GLN A 114 28.74 -4.60 3.20
N GLN A 115 27.71 -5.17 3.81
CA GLN A 115 26.37 -4.57 3.83
C GLN A 115 26.45 -3.13 4.35
N PRO A 116 25.61 -2.20 3.86
CA PRO A 116 25.53 -0.89 4.47
C PRO A 116 25.18 -1.07 5.94
N ARG A 117 25.92 -0.39 6.82
CA ARG A 117 25.54 -0.23 8.23
C ARG A 117 24.29 0.64 8.28
N THR A 118 23.13 0.10 7.94
CA THR A 118 21.86 0.68 8.36
C THR A 118 21.81 0.53 9.87
N ALA A 119 21.61 1.64 10.58
CA ALA A 119 21.64 1.71 12.04
C ALA A 119 20.48 0.97 12.75
N ASP A 120 19.76 0.05 12.08
CA ASP A 120 18.56 -0.58 12.62
C ASP A 120 18.51 -2.09 12.26
N ALA A 121 19.38 -2.87 12.90
CA ALA A 121 19.28 -4.33 12.90
C ALA A 121 18.25 -4.79 13.96
N ARG A 122 16.95 -4.67 13.66
CA ARG A 122 15.87 -5.36 14.40
C ARG A 122 14.73 -5.91 13.54
N ALA A 123 15.00 -6.27 12.28
CA ALA A 123 14.04 -7.02 11.46
C ALA A 123 14.73 -8.18 10.74
N ALA A 124 15.16 -9.19 11.50
CA ALA A 124 15.30 -10.53 10.95
C ALA A 124 13.89 -11.08 10.68
N VAL A 125 13.35 -10.80 9.50
CA VAL A 125 12.19 -11.56 8.99
C VAL A 125 12.72 -12.95 8.68
N GLN A 126 12.40 -13.91 9.55
CA GLN A 126 12.66 -15.32 9.30
C GLN A 126 11.86 -15.75 8.04
N PRO A 127 12.44 -16.59 7.16
CA PRO A 127 11.69 -17.19 6.09
C PRO A 127 10.58 -18.05 6.70
N ARG A 128 9.31 -17.73 6.42
CA ARG A 128 8.18 -18.61 6.72
C ARG A 128 8.37 -19.90 5.91
N GLN A 129 8.82 -20.96 6.57
CA GLN A 129 8.80 -22.29 6.01
C GLN A 129 7.35 -22.75 5.89
N GLY A 130 6.96 -23.19 4.69
CA GLY A 130 5.77 -24.02 4.47
C GLY A 130 4.45 -23.27 4.31
N ARG A 131 4.07 -23.00 3.06
CA ARG A 131 2.66 -22.93 2.68
C ARG A 131 2.23 -24.37 2.37
N PRO A 132 1.28 -24.98 3.11
CA PRO A 132 0.72 -26.25 2.66
C PRO A 132 -0.03 -26.02 1.36
N ALA A 133 0.18 -26.92 0.41
CA ALA A 133 -0.59 -27.00 -0.82
C ALA A 133 -2.08 -27.12 -0.46
N TYR A 134 -2.90 -26.31 -1.10
CA TYR A 134 -4.34 -26.44 -1.08
C TYR A 134 -4.65 -27.77 -1.79
N HIS A 135 -4.93 -28.82 -1.02
CA HIS A 135 -5.38 -30.09 -1.56
C HIS A 135 -6.89 -29.95 -1.78
N ASP A 136 -7.31 -29.98 -3.05
CA ASP A 136 -8.71 -30.23 -3.38
C ASP A 136 -9.09 -31.61 -2.84
N GLN A 137 -9.99 -31.63 -1.87
CA GLN A 137 -10.75 -32.81 -1.44
C GLN A 137 -12.21 -32.41 -1.50
N TYR A 138 -12.80 -32.54 -2.70
CA TYR A 138 -14.24 -32.77 -2.81
C TYR A 138 -14.43 -34.23 -2.40
N GLU A 139 -14.74 -34.44 -1.13
CA GLU A 139 -15.28 -35.71 -0.65
C GLU A 139 -16.81 -35.62 -0.79
N ASP A 140 -17.34 -36.42 -1.71
CA ASP A 140 -18.76 -36.71 -1.87
C ASP A 140 -19.26 -37.42 -0.61
N ASP A 141 -19.83 -36.67 0.34
CA ASP A 141 -20.57 -37.23 1.47
C ASP A 141 -22.08 -37.08 1.25
N ASP A 142 -22.62 -38.18 0.74
CA ASP A 142 -23.95 -38.76 0.90
C ASP A 142 -25.04 -37.93 1.61
N ILE A 143 -26.11 -37.71 0.84
CA ILE A 143 -27.45 -37.32 1.29
C ILE A 143 -28.11 -38.49 2.05
N PRO A 144 -28.50 -38.36 3.33
CA PRO A 144 -29.42 -39.30 3.94
C PRO A 144 -30.85 -38.82 3.74
N SER A 145 -31.63 -39.67 3.08
CA SER A 145 -33.07 -39.57 2.92
C SER A 145 -33.78 -40.00 4.21
N GLY A 146 -34.80 -39.23 4.61
CA GLY A 146 -35.97 -39.76 5.32
C GLY A 146 -35.96 -39.74 6.85
N LEU A 147 -36.81 -38.89 7.43
CA LEU A 147 -37.58 -39.25 8.63
C LEU A 147 -38.95 -38.56 8.60
N GLU A 148 -39.98 -39.38 8.42
CA GLU A 148 -41.41 -39.05 8.51
C GLU A 148 -41.92 -39.12 9.97
N ALA A 149 -43.10 -38.51 10.19
CA ALA A 149 -44.02 -38.53 11.35
C ALA A 149 -43.66 -37.62 12.55
N GLY A 150 -44.57 -36.88 13.19
CA GLY A 150 -46.02 -36.74 13.07
C GLY A 150 -46.63 -36.29 14.43
N LEU A 151 -47.64 -35.40 14.37
CA LEU A 151 -48.59 -34.93 15.42
C LEU A 151 -48.08 -33.95 16.51
N ALA A 152 -48.48 -32.66 16.49
CA ALA A 152 -49.72 -31.99 17.00
C ALA A 152 -49.55 -31.54 18.49
N VAL A 153 -49.93 -30.36 19.01
CA VAL A 153 -51.15 -29.54 18.88
C VAL A 153 -50.89 -28.09 19.40
N GLY A 154 -51.44 -27.07 18.72
CA GLY A 154 -52.21 -25.95 19.34
C GLY A 154 -51.55 -24.80 20.12
N ALA A 155 -51.52 -23.59 19.52
CA ALA A 155 -51.91 -22.28 20.09
C ALA A 155 -51.48 -21.15 19.09
N VAL A 156 -52.33 -20.74 18.14
CA VAL A 156 -53.25 -19.57 18.19
C VAL A 156 -52.56 -18.18 18.20
N ALA A 157 -52.87 -17.43 17.12
CA ALA A 157 -53.02 -15.96 17.02
C ALA A 157 -51.85 -15.05 16.54
N MET A 158 -52.07 -14.52 15.32
CA MET A 158 -51.99 -13.11 14.89
C MET A 158 -50.64 -12.36 14.95
N VAL A 159 -50.07 -12.02 13.79
CA VAL A 159 -50.23 -10.72 13.07
C VAL A 159 -49.39 -10.78 11.79
N GLY A 160 -50.05 -10.79 10.63
CA GLY A 160 -49.47 -10.37 9.37
C GLY A 160 -49.98 -8.97 9.02
N ALA A 161 -49.08 -8.04 8.67
CA ALA A 161 -49.35 -6.91 7.77
C ALA A 161 -48.08 -6.10 7.49
N ALA A 162 -47.94 -5.68 6.23
CA ALA A 162 -47.09 -4.59 5.70
C ALA A 162 -45.78 -4.96 4.96
N ILE A 163 -45.91 -5.74 3.86
CA ILE A 163 -45.09 -5.52 2.66
C ILE A 163 -45.90 -4.62 1.71
N GLY A 164 -45.30 -3.56 1.17
CA GLY A 164 -45.79 -2.87 -0.02
C GLY A 164 -46.20 -1.40 0.15
N ALA A 165 -45.24 -0.48 0.29
CA ALA A 165 -45.46 0.92 -0.05
C ALA A 165 -44.14 1.62 -0.40
N VAL A 166 -44.09 2.19 -1.62
CA VAL A 166 -43.23 3.30 -2.05
C VAL A 166 -41.84 2.97 -2.62
N VAL A 167 -41.77 2.02 -3.57
CA VAL A 167 -40.78 2.06 -4.68
C VAL A 167 -41.31 3.02 -5.78
N GLY A 168 -41.64 4.26 -5.42
CA GLY A 168 -42.38 5.20 -6.28
C GLY A 168 -42.01 6.68 -6.15
N GLY A 169 -40.80 7.00 -5.65
CA GLY A 169 -40.39 8.39 -5.37
C GLY A 169 -39.08 8.84 -6.01
N ILE A 170 -38.54 8.12 -7.01
CA ILE A 170 -37.19 8.36 -7.54
C ILE A 170 -37.16 9.21 -8.83
N ILE A 171 -38.29 9.63 -9.43
CA ILE A 171 -38.27 10.16 -10.82
C ILE A 171 -38.57 11.67 -11.00
N ASP A 172 -38.93 12.46 -9.98
CA ASP A 172 -39.35 13.87 -10.23
C ASP A 172 -38.58 15.00 -9.52
N TYR A 173 -37.38 14.76 -8.97
CA TYR A 173 -36.57 15.85 -8.37
C TYR A 173 -35.74 16.66 -9.39
N LYS A 174 -35.60 16.22 -10.65
CA LYS A 174 -34.70 16.85 -11.64
C LYS A 174 -35.36 17.80 -12.65
N ARG A 175 -36.61 18.25 -12.46
CA ARG A 175 -37.30 19.11 -13.43
C ARG A 175 -37.89 20.42 -12.90
N GLY A 176 -37.47 20.90 -11.74
CA GLY A 176 -38.07 22.09 -11.09
C GLY A 176 -37.19 23.30 -10.83
N ARG A 177 -35.85 23.24 -10.95
CA ARG A 177 -34.96 24.32 -10.46
C ARG A 177 -34.22 25.11 -11.53
N ASN A 178 -34.76 25.18 -12.76
CA ASN A 178 -34.20 26.02 -13.82
C ASN A 178 -35.31 26.84 -14.50
N ARG A 179 -35.74 27.91 -13.83
CA ARG A 179 -36.45 29.07 -14.40
C ARG A 179 -36.68 30.11 -13.31
N THR A 180 -35.75 31.07 -13.20
CA THR A 180 -35.95 32.43 -12.67
C THR A 180 -34.59 33.14 -12.73
N HIS A 181 -34.28 33.72 -13.88
CA HIS A 181 -33.35 34.85 -14.06
C HIS A 181 -33.48 35.28 -15.53
N ASP A 182 -34.47 36.13 -15.80
CA ASP A 182 -34.42 37.32 -16.67
C ASP A 182 -35.76 38.07 -16.51
#